data_AF-A0A534AI30-F1
#
_entry.id   AF-A0A534AI30-F1
#
_cell.length_a   1.000
_cell.length_b   1.000
_cell.length_c   1.000
_cell.angle_alpha   90.00
_cell.angle_beta   90.00
_cell.angle_gamma   90.00
#
_symmetry.space_group_name_H-M   'P 1'
#
loop_
_entity.id
_entity.type
_entity.pdbx_description
1 polymer ?
#
loop_
_entity_poly.entity_id
_entity_poly.type
_entity_poly.pdbx_seq_one_letter_code
_entity_poly.pdbx_strand_id
1 'polypeptide(L)' 'MTRRLAFICPLGALALLACGGSPSEPPAAGDSLRLQLVASGLSSPVYLSAPPGDTERLFIVEQ' A
#
# COMPACT_ATOMS: atom_id res chain seq x y z
N MET A 1 45.99 -1.43 52.67
CA MET A 1 45.09 -0.66 53.56
C MET A 1 45.10 0.80 53.13
N THR A 2 44.07 1.28 52.41
CA THR A 2 43.53 2.68 52.37
C THR A 2 42.50 2.75 51.23
N ARG A 3 41.22 2.46 51.49
CA ARG A 3 40.11 3.38 51.83
C ARG A 3 39.63 4.29 50.70
N ARG A 4 38.42 3.93 50.22
CA ARG A 4 37.26 4.79 49.89
C ARG A 4 37.50 5.92 48.87
N LEU A 5 36.90 5.78 47.70
CA LEU A 5 36.02 6.82 47.17
C LEU A 5 34.96 6.14 46.28
N ALA A 6 33.71 6.17 46.76
CA ALA A 6 32.55 5.76 45.99
C ALA A 6 32.38 6.76 44.85
N PHE A 7 32.85 6.41 43.66
CA PHE A 7 32.49 7.09 42.43
C PHE A 7 31.08 6.62 42.06
N ILE A 8 30.10 7.39 42.53
CA ILE A 8 28.71 7.32 42.13
C ILE A 8 28.69 7.62 40.63
N CYS A 9 28.75 6.55 39.83
CA CYS A 9 28.50 6.62 38.40
C CYS A 9 27.03 7.03 38.24
N PRO A 10 26.70 8.13 37.53
CA PRO A 10 25.33 8.54 37.31
C PRO A 10 24.73 7.62 36.22
N LEU A 11 24.61 6.33 36.55
CA LEU A 11 24.05 5.27 35.73
C LEU A 11 22.53 5.27 35.92
N GLY A 12 21.85 6.37 35.55
CA GLY A 12 20.45 6.53 35.95
C GLY A 12 19.63 7.63 35.29
N ALA A 13 20.03 8.15 34.12
CA ALA A 13 19.28 9.25 33.50
C ALA A 13 19.08 9.16 31.98
N LEU A 14 19.21 7.98 31.37
CA LEU A 14 19.12 7.86 29.89
C LEU A 14 18.24 6.70 29.39
N ALA A 15 17.12 6.42 30.07
CA ALA A 15 16.24 5.30 29.72
C ALA A 15 14.82 5.70 29.26
N LEU A 16 14.61 6.92 28.73
CA LEU A 16 13.27 7.40 28.36
C LEU A 16 13.11 7.90 26.90
N LEU A 17 14.03 7.62 25.99
CA LEU A 17 13.94 8.10 24.58
C LEU A 17 13.77 7.02 23.51
N ALA A 18 13.19 5.86 23.83
CA ALA A 18 13.03 4.76 22.86
C ALA A 18 11.58 4.49 22.43
N CYS A 19 10.77 5.54 22.22
CA CYS A 19 9.50 5.45 21.50
C CYS A 19 9.61 6.17 20.15
N GLY A 20 10.61 5.79 19.34
CA GLY A 20 10.66 6.16 17.92
C GLY A 20 9.82 5.16 17.13
N GLY A 21 8.53 5.42 16.98
CA GLY A 21 7.73 4.71 15.99
C GLY A 21 8.37 4.90 14.62
N SER A 22 8.78 3.82 13.97
CA SER A 22 9.25 3.88 12.59
C SER A 22 8.18 4.58 11.75
N PRO A 23 8.53 5.53 10.87
CA PRO A 23 7.55 6.10 9.96
C PRO A 23 6.92 4.94 9.20
N SER A 24 5.60 4.76 9.39
CA SER A 24 4.83 3.81 8.60
C SER A 24 4.86 4.35 7.18
N GLU A 25 5.72 3.77 6.35
CA GLU A 25 5.69 4.04 4.92
C GLU A 25 4.29 3.67 4.42
N PRO A 26 3.62 4.55 3.64
CA PRO A 26 2.36 4.17 3.00
C PRO A 26 2.58 2.86 2.26
N PRO A 27 1.63 1.92 2.29
CA PRO A 27 1.73 0.73 1.46
C PRO A 27 2.03 1.19 0.04
N ALA A 28 3.05 0.59 -0.59
CA ALA A 28 3.39 0.87 -1.97
C ALA A 28 2.07 0.91 -2.76
N ALA A 29 1.84 2.01 -3.48
CA ALA A 29 0.65 2.15 -4.31
C ALA A 29 0.74 1.06 -5.38
N GLY A 30 0.25 -0.14 -5.06
CA GLY A 30 0.18 -1.26 -5.98
C GLY A 30 -0.59 -0.81 -7.21
N ASP A 31 -0.35 -1.49 -8.34
CA ASP A 31 -0.96 -1.20 -9.64
C ASP A 31 -2.44 -0.90 -9.48
N SER A 32 -2.71 0.40 -9.42
CA SER A 32 -4.00 0.86 -8.98
C SER A 32 -4.93 0.75 -10.19
N LEU A 33 -6.02 0.00 -10.04
CA LEU A 33 -6.99 -0.18 -11.11
C LEU A 33 -7.48 1.19 -11.60
N ARG A 34 -7.64 1.31 -12.92
CA ARG A 34 -8.16 2.49 -13.60
C ARG A 34 -9.31 2.08 -14.49
N LEU A 35 -10.29 2.97 -14.61
CA LEU A 35 -11.37 2.81 -15.56
C LEU A 35 -10.97 3.49 -16.87
N GLN A 36 -11.23 2.81 -17.98
CA GLN A 36 -11.07 3.33 -19.33
C GLN A 36 -12.39 3.16 -20.07
N LEU A 37 -12.86 4.23 -20.70
CA LEU A 37 -14.02 4.16 -21.59
C LEU A 37 -13.61 3.45 -22.89
N VAL A 38 -14.24 2.32 -23.19
CA VAL A 38 -13.96 1.51 -24.39
C VAL A 38 -14.99 1.69 -25.51
N ALA A 39 -16.24 1.99 -25.15
CA ALA A 39 -17.33 2.28 -26.07
C ALA A 39 -18.42 3.10 -25.36
N SER A 40 -19.19 3.89 -26.11
CA SER A 40 -20.31 4.69 -25.61
C SER A 40 -21.45 4.69 -26.64
N GLY A 41 -22.63 5.17 -26.23
CA GLY A 41 -23.80 5.24 -27.11
C GLY A 41 -24.52 3.90 -27.34
N LEU A 42 -24.24 2.89 -26.52
CA LEU A 42 -24.92 1.60 -26.54
C LEU A 42 -26.35 1.73 -25.99
N SER A 43 -27.29 0.99 -26.55
CA SER A 43 -28.69 0.88 -26.14
C SER A 43 -28.90 -0.42 -25.35
N SER A 44 -29.00 -0.31 -24.02
CA SER A 44 -29.31 -1.44 -23.12
C SER A 44 -28.43 -2.69 -23.36
N PRO A 45 -27.08 -2.60 -23.26
CA PRO A 45 -26.21 -3.75 -23.45
C PRO A 45 -26.42 -4.81 -22.35
N VAL A 46 -26.60 -6.08 -22.74
CA VAL A 46 -26.93 -7.20 -21.84
C VAL A 46 -25.85 -8.26 -21.75
N TYR A 47 -24.93 -8.31 -22.71
CA TYR A 47 -23.84 -9.28 -22.71
C TYR A 47 -22.61 -8.72 -23.43
N LEU A 48 -21.41 -9.06 -22.94
CA LEU A 48 -20.13 -8.69 -23.53
C LEU A 48 -19.20 -9.89 -23.47
N SER A 49 -18.50 -10.18 -24.58
CA SER A 49 -17.54 -11.28 -24.64
C SER A 49 -16.47 -11.03 -25.70
N ALA A 50 -15.40 -11.82 -25.63
CA ALA A 50 -14.36 -11.94 -26.66
C ALA A 50 -14.01 -13.42 -26.84
N PRO A 51 -13.76 -13.89 -28.08
CA PRO A 51 -13.20 -15.22 -28.29
C PRO A 51 -11.91 -15.43 -27.49
N PRO A 52 -11.60 -16.64 -27.01
CA PRO A 52 -10.35 -16.91 -26.31
C PRO A 52 -9.13 -16.51 -27.16
N GLY A 53 -8.27 -15.65 -26.61
CA GLY A 53 -7.05 -15.16 -27.27
C GLY A 53 -7.24 -13.94 -28.17
N ASP A 54 -8.46 -13.45 -28.37
CA ASP A 54 -8.71 -12.18 -29.07
C ASP A 54 -8.68 -11.02 -28.07
N THR A 55 -7.64 -10.17 -28.17
CA THR A 55 -7.45 -8.99 -27.32
C THR A 55 -7.87 -7.69 -28.01
N GLU A 56 -8.21 -7.75 -29.30
CA GLU A 56 -8.42 -6.57 -30.14
C GLU A 56 -9.89 -6.23 -30.30
N ARG A 57 -10.79 -7.21 -30.09
CA ARG A 57 -12.22 -7.06 -30.37
C ARG A 57 -13.09 -7.50 -29.20
N LEU A 58 -14.13 -6.70 -28.97
CA LEU A 58 -15.22 -7.00 -28.05
C LEU A 58 -16.52 -7.15 -28.83
N PHE A 59 -17.33 -8.13 -28.44
CA PHE A 59 -18.66 -8.39 -29.00
C PHE A 59 -19.70 -8.08 -27.92
N ILE A 60 -20.68 -7.24 -28.26
CA ILE A 60 -21.69 -6.72 -27.33
C ILE A 60 -23.09 -7.09 -27.85
N VAL A 61 -23.99 -7.53 -26.96
CA VAL A 61 -25.40 -7.81 -27.25
C VAL A 61 -26.27 -6.70 -26.64
N GLU A 62 -27.23 -6.19 -27.40
CA GLU A 62 -28.20 -5.13 -27.02
C GLU A 62 -29.65 -5.66 -27.06
N GLN A 63 -30.60 -5.00 -26.39
CA GLN A 63 -32.04 -5.38 -26.34
C GLN A 63 -32.91 -4.71 -27.39
#